data_AF-A0A6A7LCR8-F1
#
_entry.id   AF-A0A6A7LCR8-F1
#
_cell.length_a   1.000
_cell.length_b   1.000
_cell.length_c   1.000
_cell.angle_alpha   90.00
_cell.angle_beta   90.00
_cell.angle_gamma   90.00
#
_symmetry.space_group_name_H-M   'P 1'
#
loop_
_entity.id
_entity.type
_entity.pdbx_description
1 polymer ?
#
loop_
_entity_poly.entity_id
_entity_poly.type
_entity_poly.pdbx_seq_one_letter_code
_entity_poly.pdbx_strand_id
1 'polypeptide(L)' 'MVRLIQTDRTKELLILEVRKSEMEDILNSIDAMTERQQRFLLENLPATEEDRRRVDRFKHLGEDFRRLLLRS' A
#
# COMPACT_ATOMS: atom_id res chain seq x y z
N MET A 1 -8.69 14.61 -0.40
CA MET A 1 -7.79 15.65 -0.94
C MET A 1 -6.36 15.33 -0.53
N VAL A 2 -5.55 14.95 -1.51
CA VAL A 2 -4.10 14.83 -1.38
C VAL A 2 -3.49 16.11 -1.94
N ARG A 3 -2.63 16.76 -1.16
CA ARG A 3 -1.92 17.97 -1.58
C ARG A 3 -0.42 17.75 -1.50
N LEU A 4 0.29 18.01 -2.59
CA LEU A 4 1.74 18.05 -2.56
C LEU A 4 2.21 19.30 -1.81
N ILE A 5 2.98 19.10 -0.74
CA ILE A 5 3.54 20.18 0.07
C ILE A 5 4.95 20.51 -0.41
N GLN A 6 5.77 19.48 -0.66
CA GLN A 6 7.16 19.67 -1.06
C GLN A 6 7.67 18.47 -1.87
N THR A 7 8.61 18.76 -2.77
CA THR A 7 9.42 17.76 -3.46
C THR A 7 10.89 18.05 -3.20
N ASP A 8 11.62 17.06 -2.68
CA ASP A 8 13.08 17.07 -2.60
C ASP A 8 13.62 16.16 -3.71
N ARG A 9 14.16 16.75 -4.77
CA ARG A 9 14.68 16.00 -5.93
C ARG A 9 16.03 15.35 -5.66
N THR A 10 16.79 15.86 -4.71
CA THR A 10 18.11 15.31 -4.37
C THR A 10 17.96 14.03 -3.57
N LYS A 11 16.92 13.95 -2.73
CA LYS A 11 16.60 12.78 -1.91
C LYS A 11 15.47 11.91 -2.46
N GLU A 12 14.95 12.25 -3.64
CA GLU A 12 13.81 11.59 -4.29
C GLU A 12 12.58 11.47 -3.38
N LEU A 13 12.28 12.52 -2.61
CA LEU A 13 11.25 12.51 -1.57
C LEU A 13 10.09 13.45 -1.90
N LEU A 14 8.86 13.00 -1.59
CA LEU A 14 7.63 13.78 -1.68
C LEU A 14 7.01 13.91 -0.29
N ILE A 15 6.66 15.14 0.09
CA ILE A 15 5.90 15.42 1.30
C ILE A 15 4.47 15.75 0.88
N LEU A 16 3.53 14.94 1.34
CA LEU A 16 2.11 15.03 1.02
C LEU A 16 1.31 15.37 2.27
N GLU A 17 0.35 16.28 2.14
CA GLU A 17 -0.72 16.46 3.11
C GLU A 17 -1.91 15.60 2.65
N VAL A 18 -2.36 14.72 3.54
CA VAL A 18 -3.42 13.76 3.28
C VAL A 18 -4.42 13.83 4.43
N ARG A 19 -5.71 13.91 4.10
CA ARG A 19 -6.77 13.82 5.12
C ARG A 19 -6.84 12.38 5.64
N LYS A 20 -7.16 12.22 6.92
CA LYS A 20 -7.29 10.89 7.54
C LYS A 20 -8.22 9.95 6.77
N SER A 21 -9.38 10.43 6.32
CA SER A 21 -10.33 9.63 5.52
C SER A 21 -9.72 9.11 4.22
N GLU A 22 -8.86 9.89 3.56
CA GLU A 22 -8.21 9.49 2.31
C GLU A 22 -7.12 8.45 2.58
N MET A 23 -6.47 8.55 3.74
CA MET A 23 -5.51 7.53 4.19
C MET A 23 -6.23 6.20 4.48
N GLU A 24 -7.43 6.24 5.05
CA GLU A 24 -8.31 5.08 5.21
C GLU A 24 -8.73 4.51 3.84
N ASP A 25 -9.07 5.34 2.86
CA ASP A 25 -9.39 4.91 1.49
C ASP A 25 -8.19 4.25 0.78
N ILE A 26 -6.98 4.79 0.98
CA ILE A 26 -5.74 4.18 0.45
C ILE A 26 -5.52 2.81 1.10
N LEU A 27 -5.71 2.70 2.42
CA LEU A 27 -5.57 1.43 3.13
C LEU A 27 -6.58 0.39 2.61
N ASN A 28 -7.84 0.78 2.46
CA ASN A 28 -8.88 -0.08 1.88
C ASN A 28 -8.52 -0.55 0.47
N SER A 29 -7.91 0.32 -0.34
CA SER A 29 -7.44 -0.03 -1.68
C SER A 29 -6.31 -1.06 -1.64
N ILE A 30 -5.35 -0.92 -0.72
CA ILE A 30 -4.26 -1.87 -0.52
C ILE A 30 -4.80 -3.23 -0.08
N ASP A 31 -5.76 -3.26 0.84
CA ASP A 31 -6.39 -4.50 1.30
C ASP A 31 -7.11 -5.21 0.14
N ALA A 32 -7.89 -4.48 -0.66
CA ALA A 32 -8.56 -5.02 -1.85
C ALA A 32 -7.56 -5.57 -2.89
N MET A 33 -6.45 -4.88 -3.11
CA MET A 33 -5.37 -5.35 -4.00
C MET A 33 -4.69 -6.61 -3.46
N THR A 34 -4.49 -6.69 -2.14
CA THR A 34 -3.93 -7.86 -1.46
C THR A 34 -4.84 -9.08 -1.64
N GLU A 35 -6.13 -8.94 -1.37
CA GLU A 35 -7.13 -10.00 -1.55
C GLU A 35 -7.22 -10.47 -3.01
N ARG A 36 -7.17 -9.53 -3.96
CA ARG A 36 -7.16 -9.86 -5.38
C ARG A 36 -5.93 -10.67 -5.76
N GLN A 37 -4.74 -10.28 -5.30
CA GLN A 37 -3.51 -11.01 -5.58
C GLN A 37 -3.53 -12.40 -4.91
N GLN A 38 -4.07 -12.52 -3.70
CA GLN A 38 -4.23 -13.83 -3.04
C GLN A 38 -5.14 -14.77 -3.82
N ARG A 39 -6.28 -14.28 -4.32
CA ARG A 39 -7.16 -15.06 -5.21
C ARG A 39 -6.44 -15.53 -6.46
N PHE A 40 -5.67 -14.64 -7.09
CA PHE A 40 -4.86 -14.98 -8.25
C PHE A 40 -3.87 -16.12 -7.96
N LEU A 41 -3.21 -16.13 -6.80
CA LEU A 41 -2.30 -17.22 -6.41
C LEU A 41 -3.01 -18.58 -6.30
N LEU A 42 -4.24 -18.58 -5.75
CA LEU A 42 -5.02 -19.80 -5.56
C LEU A 42 -5.55 -20.36 -6.87
N GLU A 43 -5.88 -19.47 -7.81
CA GLU A 43 -6.35 -19.85 -9.15
C GLU A 43 -5.21 -20.34 -10.07
N ASN A 44 -3.96 -19.95 -9.81
CA ASN A 44 -2.81 -20.22 -10.69
C ASN A 44 -1.72 -21.03 -9.97
N LEU A 45 -2.04 -22.28 -9.63
CA LEU A 45 -1.09 -23.19 -8.99
C LEU A 45 -0.30 -24.04 -10.01
N PRO A 46 1.02 -24.24 -9.81
CA PRO A 46 1.82 -23.68 -8.72
C PRO A 46 2.17 -22.20 -8.97
N ALA A 47 1.91 -21.36 -7.97
CA ALA A 47 2.21 -19.94 -8.07
C ALA A 47 3.71 -19.66 -8.01
N THR A 48 4.17 -18.68 -8.77
CA THR A 48 5.59 -18.30 -8.82
C THR A 48 6.03 -17.66 -7.50
N GLU A 49 7.33 -17.69 -7.23
CA GLU A 49 7.93 -16.99 -6.10
C GLU A 49 7.71 -15.47 -6.19
N GLU A 50 7.71 -14.90 -7.40
CA GLU A 50 7.46 -13.47 -7.60
C GLU A 50 6.03 -13.09 -7.19
N ASP A 51 5.04 -13.91 -7.56
CA ASP A 51 3.64 -13.66 -7.25
C ASP A 51 3.39 -13.72 -5.73
N ARG A 52 4.06 -14.63 -5.01
CA ARG A 52 4.00 -14.71 -3.55
C ARG A 52 4.61 -13.48 -2.90
N ARG A 53 5.81 -13.07 -3.35
CA ARG A 53 6.47 -11.84 -2.86
C ARG A 53 5.62 -10.59 -3.11
N ARG A 54 4.80 -10.58 -4.16
CA ARG A 54 3.90 -9.46 -4.44
C ARG A 54 2.81 -9.31 -3.37
N VAL A 55 2.25 -10.42 -2.88
CA VAL A 55 1.31 -10.41 -1.73
C VAL A 55 2.01 -9.89 -0.48
N ASP A 56 3.23 -10.34 -0.21
CA ASP A 56 3.97 -9.91 0.99
C ASP A 56 4.28 -8.41 0.95
N ARG A 57 4.62 -7.87 -0.22
CA ARG A 57 4.80 -6.41 -0.40
C ARG A 57 3.54 -5.62 -0.10
N PHE A 58 2.37 -6.07 -0.57
CA PHE A 58 1.12 -5.38 -0.27
C PHE A 58 0.73 -5.46 1.20
N LYS A 59 0.96 -6.61 1.86
CA LYS A 59 0.76 -6.75 3.30
C LYS A 59 1.63 -5.78 4.10
N HIS A 60 2.92 -5.73 3.79
CA HIS A 60 3.84 -4.79 4.44
C HIS A 60 3.43 -3.34 4.23
N LEU A 61 3.06 -2.97 3.00
CA LEU A 61 2.57 -1.63 2.70
C LEU A 61 1.32 -1.28 3.53
N GLY A 62 0.36 -2.21 3.63
CA GLY A 62 -0.84 -2.01 4.44
C GLY A 62 -0.52 -1.84 5.94
N GLU A 63 0.43 -2.61 6.47
CA GLU A 63 0.89 -2.45 7.85
C GLU A 63 1.55 -1.09 8.11
N ASP A 64 2.40 -0.63 7.20
CA ASP A 64 3.05 0.68 7.31
C ASP A 64 2.01 1.80 7.34
N PHE A 65 0.99 1.74 6.48
CA PHE A 65 -0.12 2.70 6.47
C PHE A 65 -0.97 2.64 7.76
N ARG A 66 -1.26 1.44 8.28
CA ARG A 66 -1.96 1.29 9.58
C ARG A 66 -1.18 1.89 10.73
N ARG A 67 0.15 1.72 10.76
CA ARG A 67 1.02 2.30 11.80
C ARG A 67 0.97 3.82 11.78
N LEU A 68 0.86 4.44 10.60
CA LEU A 68 0.69 5.88 10.47
C LEU A 68 -0.65 6.35 11.04
N LEU A 69 -1.74 5.63 10.74
CA LEU A 69 -3.09 5.95 11.26
C LEU A 69 -3.24 5.76 12.78
N LEU A 70 -2.52 4.81 13.37
CA LEU A 70 -2.55 4.54 14.82
C LEU A 70 -1.73 5.55 15.64
N ARG A 71 -0.78 6.25 15.00
CA ARG A 71 0.10 7.23 15.65
C ARG A 71 -0.39 8.68 15.50
N SER A 72 -1.41 8.93 14.68
CA SER A 72 -2.07 10.22 14.46
C SER A 72 -3.30 10.40 15.34
#